data_AF-A0A359IJ40-F1
#
_entry.id   AF-A0A359IJ40-F1
#
_cell.length_a   1.000
_cell.length_b   1.000
_cell.length_c   1.000
_cell.angle_alpha   90.00
_cell.angle_beta   90.00
_cell.angle_gamma   90.00
#
_symmetry.space_group_name_H-M   'P 1'
#
loop_
_entity.id
_entity.type
_entity.pdbx_description
1 polymer ?
#
loop_
_entity_poly.entity_id
_entity_poly.type
_entity_poly.pdbx_seq_one_letter_code
_entity_poly.pdbx_strand_id
1 'polypeptide(L)'
;MAKTIGYSPDELWKAIIEDLFDEFLEYFMPELYEQIDFTKGYIFLEQELKKLFRESKNKKRITDKLVKVYLKNGDEKWILIHIEIQGYNDDEFTRRMFKYFYRIYDKYEKDINAIAIFTDDKKDYKPDKYEYKFLGTKVTYEYNTYKILEQTEEKLLQDKNLFALVILAGLYSIKCEKIKEQKYKFKLNLIRLLRQRKYTNEKIQIIFDFIEGIIRLPETEEKLYKEEIEKNLKGG
;
A
#
# COMPACT_ATOMS: atom_id res chain seq x y z
N MET A 1 7.00 19.72 -12.20
CA MET A 1 7.05 20.29 -10.84
C MET A 1 6.42 19.26 -9.91
N ALA A 2 7.15 18.83 -8.88
CA ALA A 2 6.77 17.74 -8.00
C ALA A 2 5.38 17.99 -7.39
N LYS A 3 4.40 17.16 -7.77
CA LYS A 3 3.03 17.20 -7.23
C LYS A 3 2.98 16.82 -5.75
N THR A 4 4.07 16.33 -5.17
CA THR A 4 4.09 15.60 -3.90
C THR A 4 4.32 16.43 -2.63
N ILE A 5 4.56 17.74 -2.76
CA ILE A 5 4.67 18.64 -1.59
C ILE A 5 3.26 18.93 -1.06
N GLY A 6 2.79 18.11 -0.11
CA GLY A 6 1.53 18.36 0.61
C GLY A 6 0.69 17.13 0.94
N TYR A 7 0.91 15.99 0.26
CA TYR A 7 0.13 14.78 0.51
C TYR A 7 0.47 14.12 1.84
N SER A 8 -0.55 13.65 2.54
CA SER A 8 -0.42 12.78 3.70
C SER A 8 0.11 11.39 3.29
N PRO A 9 0.71 10.61 4.22
CA PRO A 9 1.12 9.23 3.94
C PRO A 9 -0.02 8.37 3.35
N ASP A 10 -1.26 8.66 3.73
CA ASP A 10 -2.47 8.00 3.24
C ASP A 10 -2.70 8.24 1.75
N GLU A 11 -2.61 9.49 1.32
CA GLU A 11 -2.76 9.86 -0.08
C GLU A 11 -1.60 9.30 -0.93
N LEU A 12 -0.39 9.24 -0.39
CA LEU A 12 0.77 8.66 -1.07
C LEU A 12 0.59 7.15 -1.30
N TRP A 13 0.18 6.41 -0.27
CA TRP A 13 -0.09 4.98 -0.38
C TRP A 13 -1.30 4.69 -1.30
N LYS A 14 -2.32 5.56 -1.29
CA LYS A 14 -3.43 5.47 -2.26
C LYS A 14 -2.96 5.63 -3.69
N ALA A 15 -2.17 6.67 -3.96
CA ALA A 15 -1.72 6.97 -5.31
C ALA A 15 -0.82 5.86 -5.84
N ILE A 16 0.17 5.41 -5.05
CA ILE A 16 1.14 4.41 -5.53
C ILE A 16 0.49 3.05 -5.83
N ILE A 17 -0.58 2.67 -5.13
CA ILE A 17 -1.34 1.45 -5.46
C ILE A 17 -2.14 1.61 -6.76
N GLU A 18 -2.68 2.80 -7.04
CA GLU A 18 -3.37 3.05 -8.32
C GLU A 18 -2.38 3.05 -9.49
N ASP A 19 -1.25 3.73 -9.30
CA ASP A 19 -0.25 3.92 -10.34
C ASP A 19 0.53 2.64 -10.67
N LEU A 20 0.73 1.75 -9.67
CA LEU A 20 1.48 0.49 -9.80
C LEU A 20 0.62 -0.74 -9.45
N PHE A 21 -0.65 -0.75 -9.87
CA PHE A 21 -1.60 -1.79 -9.47
C PHE A 21 -1.21 -3.19 -9.98
N ASP A 22 -0.65 -3.30 -11.18
CA ASP A 22 -0.18 -4.58 -11.73
C ASP A 22 0.95 -5.16 -10.87
N GLU A 23 1.93 -4.34 -10.51
CA GLU A 23 3.04 -4.77 -9.64
C GLU A 23 2.59 -5.02 -8.21
N PHE A 24 1.60 -4.28 -7.72
CA PHE A 24 0.95 -4.55 -6.44
C PHE A 24 0.34 -5.96 -6.43
N LEU A 25 -0.40 -6.33 -7.48
CA LEU A 25 -1.02 -7.65 -7.59
C LEU A 25 0.03 -8.76 -7.71
N GLU A 26 1.05 -8.57 -8.54
CA GLU A 26 2.15 -9.54 -8.67
C GLU A 26 2.85 -9.74 -7.31
N TYR A 27 3.01 -8.67 -6.52
CA TYR A 27 3.70 -8.72 -5.23
C TYR A 27 2.86 -9.40 -4.13
N PHE A 28 1.59 -8.98 -3.95
CA PHE A 28 0.76 -9.41 -2.83
C PHE A 28 -0.14 -10.61 -3.14
N MET A 29 -0.48 -10.82 -4.40
CA MET A 29 -1.47 -11.81 -4.83
C MET A 29 -0.99 -12.53 -6.11
N PRO A 30 0.21 -13.13 -6.12
CA PRO A 30 0.81 -13.72 -7.34
C PRO A 30 -0.10 -14.76 -7.99
N GLU A 31 -0.78 -15.59 -7.20
CA GLU A 31 -1.73 -16.59 -7.70
C GLU A 31 -2.94 -15.96 -8.41
N LEU A 32 -3.44 -14.82 -7.91
CA LEU A 32 -4.52 -14.08 -8.55
C LEU A 32 -4.01 -13.33 -9.79
N TYR A 33 -2.83 -12.73 -9.70
CA TYR A 33 -2.17 -12.04 -10.81
C TYR A 33 -2.08 -12.92 -12.06
N GLU A 34 -1.67 -14.18 -11.90
CA GLU A 34 -1.59 -15.13 -13.03
C GLU A 34 -2.93 -15.43 -13.70
N GLN A 35 -4.05 -15.27 -12.98
CA GLN A 35 -5.39 -15.55 -13.47
C GLN A 35 -6.07 -14.34 -14.11
N ILE A 36 -5.59 -13.12 -13.85
CA ILE A 36 -6.19 -11.88 -14.35
C ILE A 36 -5.99 -11.72 -15.86
N ASP A 37 -7.03 -11.28 -16.54
CA ASP A 37 -7.03 -10.85 -17.93
C ASP A 37 -6.77 -9.34 -18.00
N PHE A 38 -5.49 -8.96 -18.01
CA PHE A 38 -5.06 -7.56 -18.09
C PHE A 38 -5.50 -6.85 -19.38
N THR A 39 -5.90 -7.58 -20.43
CA THR A 39 -6.40 -6.95 -21.66
C THR A 39 -7.73 -6.23 -21.46
N LYS A 40 -8.50 -6.63 -20.44
CA LYS A 40 -9.74 -5.97 -20.01
C LYS A 40 -9.52 -4.84 -18.99
N GLY A 41 -8.30 -4.70 -18.48
CA GLY A 41 -7.96 -3.78 -17.41
C GLY A 41 -8.68 -4.11 -16.09
N TYR A 42 -8.76 -3.10 -15.22
CA TYR A 42 -9.40 -3.16 -13.90
C TYR A 42 -10.16 -1.87 -13.60
N ILE A 43 -11.08 -1.92 -12.64
CA ILE A 43 -11.94 -0.78 -12.29
C ILE A 43 -11.85 -0.50 -10.80
N PHE A 44 -11.42 0.70 -10.43
CA PHE A 44 -11.49 1.19 -9.06
C PHE A 44 -12.92 1.63 -8.71
N LEU A 45 -13.51 0.98 -7.72
CA LEU A 45 -14.89 1.12 -7.27
C LEU A 45 -15.01 2.03 -6.06
N GLU A 46 -14.35 3.20 -6.10
CA GLU A 46 -14.28 4.12 -4.96
C GLU A 46 -15.66 4.69 -4.61
N GLN A 47 -16.51 4.93 -5.61
CA GLN A 47 -17.85 5.48 -5.39
C GLN A 47 -18.79 4.44 -4.77
N GLU A 48 -18.69 3.19 -5.19
CA GLU A 48 -19.43 2.04 -4.67
C GLU A 48 -19.07 1.83 -3.21
N LEU A 49 -17.77 1.83 -2.90
CA LEU A 49 -17.26 1.74 -1.55
C LEU A 49 -17.79 2.91 -0.71
N LYS A 50 -17.64 4.16 -1.16
CA LYS A 50 -18.18 5.34 -0.45
C LYS A 50 -19.69 5.23 -0.19
N LYS A 51 -20.48 4.76 -1.17
CA LYS A 51 -21.95 4.58 -1.04
C LYS A 51 -22.30 3.55 0.04
N LEU A 52 -21.52 2.47 0.15
CA LEU A 52 -21.74 1.43 1.16
C LEU A 52 -21.47 1.91 2.59
N PHE A 53 -20.66 2.96 2.80
CA PHE A 53 -20.19 3.38 4.13
C PHE A 53 -20.54 4.82 4.53
N ARG A 54 -21.48 5.47 3.83
CA ARG A 54 -21.93 6.86 4.08
C ARG A 54 -22.34 7.18 5.53
N GLU A 55 -22.68 6.18 6.34
CA GLU A 55 -23.22 6.34 7.71
C GLU A 55 -22.17 6.17 8.83
N SER A 56 -20.93 5.82 8.51
CA SER A 56 -19.88 5.66 9.51
C SER A 56 -19.39 7.04 10.01
N LYS A 57 -19.87 7.47 11.18
CA LYS A 57 -19.41 8.69 11.89
C LYS A 57 -17.89 8.70 12.20
N ASN A 58 -17.20 7.58 12.04
CA ASN A 58 -15.78 7.46 12.31
C ASN A 58 -14.96 7.90 11.09
N LYS A 59 -14.62 9.19 11.07
CA LYS A 59 -13.66 9.85 10.16
C LYS A 59 -12.20 9.41 10.38
N LYS A 60 -11.93 8.15 10.73
CA LYS A 60 -10.53 7.70 10.69
C LYS A 60 -10.14 7.58 9.21
N ARG A 61 -9.13 8.36 8.85
CA ARG A 61 -8.55 8.43 7.50
C ARG A 61 -7.90 7.08 7.22
N ILE A 62 -8.66 6.20 6.60
CA ILE A 62 -8.22 4.88 6.23
C ILE A 62 -8.09 4.86 4.71
N THR A 63 -7.04 4.20 4.24
CA THR A 63 -6.90 3.92 2.83
C THR A 63 -7.59 2.62 2.49
N ASP A 64 -8.81 2.76 2.01
CA ASP A 64 -9.56 1.65 1.45
C ASP A 64 -9.62 1.79 -0.07
N LYS A 65 -9.35 0.70 -0.78
CA LYS A 65 -9.67 0.56 -2.21
C LYS A 65 -10.48 -0.70 -2.43
N LEU A 66 -11.42 -0.59 -3.34
CA LEU A 66 -12.15 -1.72 -3.89
C LEU A 66 -11.87 -1.76 -5.37
N VAL A 67 -11.35 -2.87 -5.87
CA VAL A 67 -10.97 -3.02 -7.28
C VAL A 67 -11.68 -4.22 -7.85
N LYS A 68 -12.31 -4.01 -9.01
CA LYS A 68 -12.85 -5.09 -9.83
C LYS A 68 -11.83 -5.49 -10.88
N VAL A 69 -11.54 -6.78 -10.95
CA VAL A 69 -10.66 -7.39 -11.94
C VAL A 69 -11.43 -8.45 -12.73
N TYR A 70 -10.97 -8.72 -13.95
CA TYR A 70 -11.52 -9.76 -14.81
C TYR A 70 -10.52 -10.90 -14.89
N LEU A 71 -10.99 -12.14 -14.75
CA LEU A 71 -10.17 -13.34 -14.91
C LEU A 71 -10.20 -13.83 -16.36
N LYS A 72 -9.18 -14.57 -16.75
CA LYS A 72 -9.06 -15.20 -18.08
C LYS A 72 -10.19 -16.18 -18.39
N ASN A 73 -10.82 -16.76 -17.38
CA ASN A 73 -11.99 -17.64 -17.52
C ASN A 73 -13.31 -16.88 -17.73
N GLY A 74 -13.30 -15.53 -17.69
CA GLY A 74 -14.47 -14.67 -17.85
C GLY A 74 -15.11 -14.22 -16.54
N ASP A 75 -14.70 -14.76 -15.39
CA ASP A 75 -15.23 -14.38 -14.09
C ASP A 75 -14.77 -12.98 -13.67
N GLU A 76 -15.57 -12.36 -12.82
CA GLU A 76 -15.24 -11.10 -12.16
C GLU A 76 -14.90 -11.36 -10.69
N LYS A 77 -13.76 -10.84 -10.22
CA LYS A 77 -13.35 -10.90 -8.82
C LYS A 77 -13.12 -9.51 -8.27
N TRP A 78 -13.33 -9.37 -6.97
CA TRP A 78 -13.23 -8.09 -6.27
C TRP A 78 -12.08 -8.17 -5.27
N ILE A 79 -11.33 -7.09 -5.16
CA ILE A 79 -10.17 -6.99 -4.28
C ILE A 79 -10.40 -5.82 -3.34
N LEU A 80 -10.52 -6.13 -2.04
CA LEU A 80 -10.62 -5.15 -0.97
C LEU A 80 -9.23 -4.94 -0.38
N ILE A 81 -8.67 -3.75 -0.59
CA ILE A 81 -7.35 -3.37 -0.10
C ILE A 81 -7.54 -2.36 1.01
N HIS A 82 -6.96 -2.68 2.16
CA HIS A 82 -6.93 -1.81 3.32
C HIS A 82 -5.48 -1.50 3.65
N ILE A 83 -5.12 -0.24 3.83
CA ILE A 83 -3.80 0.16 4.32
C ILE A 83 -3.99 0.86 5.65
N GLU A 84 -3.36 0.30 6.68
CA GLU A 84 -3.34 0.84 8.02
C GLU A 84 -2.01 1.58 8.24
N ILE A 85 -2.13 2.88 8.50
CA ILE A 85 -0.99 3.80 8.60
C ILE A 85 -0.66 4.09 10.04
N GLN A 86 -1.69 4.12 10.89
CA GLN A 86 -1.53 4.46 12.28
C GLN A 86 -2.10 3.29 13.06
N GLY A 87 -1.24 2.33 13.40
CA GLY A 87 -1.54 1.12 14.16
C GLY A 87 -1.99 1.37 15.61
N TYR A 88 -2.75 2.43 15.87
CA TYR A 88 -3.56 2.55 17.07
C TYR A 88 -4.37 1.26 17.24
N ASN A 89 -4.42 0.74 18.48
CA ASN A 89 -5.29 -0.36 18.83
C ASN A 89 -6.72 0.10 18.58
N ASP A 90 -7.16 -0.15 17.37
CA ASP A 90 -8.48 0.19 16.93
C ASP A 90 -9.28 -1.09 17.11
N ASP A 91 -9.92 -1.20 18.27
CA ASP A 91 -10.78 -2.33 18.62
C ASP A 91 -11.90 -2.54 17.60
N GLU A 92 -12.19 -1.52 16.77
CA GLU A 92 -13.15 -1.57 15.68
C GLU A 92 -12.53 -1.93 14.33
N PHE A 93 -11.21 -2.08 14.19
CA PHE A 93 -10.53 -2.41 12.93
C PHE A 93 -11.06 -3.72 12.34
N THR A 94 -10.99 -4.80 13.12
CA THR A 94 -11.44 -6.13 12.68
C THR A 94 -12.93 -6.10 12.33
N ARG A 95 -13.73 -5.38 13.12
CA ARG A 95 -15.16 -5.18 12.86
C ARG A 95 -15.40 -4.39 11.57
N ARG A 96 -14.59 -3.38 11.27
CA ARG A 96 -14.66 -2.62 10.01
C ARG A 96 -14.33 -3.50 8.82
N MET A 97 -13.25 -4.26 8.88
CA MET A 97 -12.89 -5.22 7.83
C MET A 97 -14.04 -6.20 7.55
N PHE A 98 -14.65 -6.76 8.61
CA PHE A 98 -15.83 -7.61 8.47
C PHE A 98 -17.04 -6.88 7.87
N LYS A 99 -17.35 -5.66 8.36
CA LYS A 99 -18.46 -4.85 7.80
C LYS A 99 -18.24 -4.53 6.33
N TYR A 100 -17.00 -4.29 5.92
CA TYR A 100 -16.66 -4.01 4.53
C TYR A 100 -16.93 -5.21 3.65
N PHE A 101 -16.30 -6.34 4.01
CA PHE A 101 -16.52 -7.60 3.33
C PHE A 101 -18.00 -7.94 3.23
N TYR A 102 -18.73 -7.94 4.35
CA TYR A 102 -20.14 -8.33 4.38
C TYR A 102 -21.01 -7.41 3.50
N ARG A 103 -20.86 -6.08 3.59
CA ARG A 103 -21.68 -5.16 2.79
C ARG A 103 -21.39 -5.23 1.29
N ILE A 104 -20.14 -5.50 0.91
CA ILE A 104 -19.78 -5.70 -0.49
C ILE A 104 -20.35 -7.02 -0.97
N TYR A 105 -20.16 -8.09 -0.20
CA TYR A 105 -20.63 -9.43 -0.54
C TYR A 105 -22.16 -9.48 -0.69
N ASP A 106 -22.89 -8.95 0.30
CA ASP A 106 -24.36 -8.91 0.32
C ASP A 106 -24.94 -8.11 -0.87
N LYS A 107 -24.28 -7.02 -1.28
CA LYS A 107 -24.77 -6.17 -2.35
C LYS A 107 -24.44 -6.67 -3.76
N TYR A 108 -23.27 -7.26 -3.94
CA TYR A 108 -22.73 -7.56 -5.27
C TYR A 108 -22.61 -9.05 -5.56
N GLU A 109 -22.69 -9.92 -4.55
CA GLU A 109 -22.61 -11.37 -4.67
C GLU A 109 -21.38 -11.83 -5.47
N LYS A 110 -20.24 -11.16 -5.23
CA LYS A 110 -18.95 -11.49 -5.83
C LYS A 110 -17.99 -12.00 -4.78
N ASP A 111 -17.11 -12.89 -5.19
CA ASP A 111 -15.97 -13.32 -4.37
C ASP A 111 -15.00 -12.15 -4.18
N ILE A 112 -14.59 -11.95 -2.92
CA ILE A 112 -13.74 -10.84 -2.50
C ILE A 112 -12.45 -11.41 -1.91
N ASN A 113 -11.31 -11.02 -2.47
CA ASN A 113 -10.03 -11.16 -1.78
C ASN A 113 -9.77 -9.90 -0.97
N ALA A 114 -9.61 -10.03 0.36
CA ALA A 114 -9.33 -8.92 1.24
C ALA A 114 -7.90 -8.98 1.77
N ILE A 115 -7.20 -7.84 1.76
CA ILE A 115 -5.87 -7.68 2.34
C ILE A 115 -5.77 -6.42 3.19
N ALA A 116 -5.11 -6.52 4.35
CA ALA A 116 -4.70 -5.41 5.18
C ALA A 116 -3.17 -5.25 5.19
N ILE A 117 -2.67 -4.07 4.82
CA ILE A 117 -1.26 -3.73 4.80
C ILE A 117 -0.96 -2.77 5.95
N PHE A 118 -0.13 -3.21 6.88
CA PHE A 118 0.24 -2.46 8.08
C PHE A 118 1.58 -1.76 7.89
N THR A 119 1.55 -0.43 7.99
CA THR A 119 2.70 0.45 7.76
C THR A 119 3.14 1.20 9.02
N ASP A 120 2.61 0.80 10.18
CA ASP A 120 2.93 1.36 11.48
C ASP A 120 4.17 0.69 12.14
N ASP A 121 4.67 1.32 13.20
CA ASP A 121 5.89 0.94 13.89
C ASP A 121 5.69 -0.05 15.06
N LYS A 122 4.46 -0.52 15.30
CA LYS A 122 4.11 -1.44 16.39
C LYS A 122 4.22 -2.88 15.93
N LYS A 123 5.16 -3.61 16.53
CA LYS A 123 5.49 -4.98 16.15
C LYS A 123 4.31 -5.96 16.30
N ASP A 124 3.56 -5.84 17.39
CA ASP A 124 2.53 -6.84 17.74
C ASP A 124 1.12 -6.47 17.21
N TYR A 125 0.98 -5.34 16.52
CA TYR A 125 -0.29 -4.94 15.92
C TYR A 125 -0.41 -5.46 14.49
N LYS A 126 -1.09 -6.60 14.35
CA LYS A 126 -1.41 -7.25 13.07
C LYS A 126 -2.71 -8.07 13.20
N PRO A 127 -3.85 -7.41 13.47
CA PRO A 127 -5.13 -8.12 13.49
C PRO A 127 -5.42 -8.73 12.11
N ASP A 128 -5.79 -10.01 12.09
CA ASP A 128 -6.02 -10.81 10.89
C ASP A 128 -7.42 -11.44 10.82
N LYS A 129 -8.21 -11.30 11.91
CA LYS A 129 -9.56 -11.86 11.98
C LYS A 129 -10.53 -11.03 12.81
N TYR A 130 -11.80 -11.15 12.47
CA TYR A 130 -12.92 -10.71 13.29
C TYR A 130 -13.66 -11.93 13.84
N GLU A 131 -13.94 -11.92 15.14
CA GLU A 131 -14.73 -12.94 15.82
C GLU A 131 -15.95 -12.32 16.48
N TYR A 132 -17.14 -12.85 16.17
CA TYR A 132 -18.39 -12.57 16.87
C TYR A 132 -18.86 -13.83 17.59
N LYS A 133 -19.22 -13.71 18.87
CA LYS A 133 -19.78 -14.82 19.67
C LYS A 133 -20.89 -14.29 20.59
N PHE A 134 -22.10 -14.82 20.47
CA PHE A 134 -23.21 -14.49 21.36
C PHE A 134 -24.22 -15.66 21.42
N LEU A 135 -24.49 -16.17 22.63
CA LEU A 135 -25.47 -17.22 22.91
C LEU A 135 -25.48 -18.40 21.90
N GLY A 136 -24.30 -18.95 21.59
CA GLY A 136 -24.15 -20.08 20.66
C GLY A 136 -23.97 -19.69 19.19
N THR A 137 -24.30 -18.45 18.81
CA THR A 137 -24.04 -17.91 17.46
C THR A 137 -22.59 -17.47 17.34
N LYS A 138 -21.93 -17.87 16.25
CA LYS A 138 -20.53 -17.52 15.96
C LYS A 138 -20.36 -17.07 14.51
N VAL A 139 -19.52 -16.05 14.31
CA VAL A 139 -18.97 -15.69 13.00
C VAL A 139 -17.47 -15.53 13.16
N THR A 140 -16.71 -16.12 12.25
CA THR A 140 -15.27 -15.89 12.09
C THR A 140 -15.04 -15.41 10.68
N TYR A 141 -14.38 -14.26 10.55
CA TYR A 141 -13.96 -13.71 9.27
C TYR A 141 -12.45 -13.48 9.31
N GLU A 142 -11.72 -14.14 8.42
CA GLU A 142 -10.26 -14.06 8.30
C GLU A 142 -9.90 -13.39 6.98
N TYR A 143 -8.80 -12.65 6.96
CA TYR A 143 -8.33 -11.92 5.78
C TYR A 143 -6.80 -11.92 5.71
N ASN A 144 -6.28 -11.62 4.52
CA ASN A 144 -4.84 -11.58 4.31
C ASN A 144 -4.24 -10.36 5.01
N THR A 145 -3.05 -10.51 5.57
CA THR A 145 -2.35 -9.40 6.24
C THR A 145 -0.90 -9.32 5.79
N TYR A 146 -0.39 -8.11 5.71
CA TYR A 146 1.02 -7.85 5.41
C TYR A 146 1.56 -6.76 6.33
N LYS A 147 2.59 -7.08 7.12
CA LYS A 147 3.25 -6.12 8.01
C LYS A 147 4.59 -5.71 7.40
N ILE A 148 4.72 -4.43 7.04
CA ILE A 148 5.97 -3.89 6.48
C ILE A 148 7.12 -4.05 7.48
N LEU A 149 6.86 -3.82 8.76
CA LEU A 149 7.87 -3.91 9.82
C LEU A 149 8.45 -5.33 10.01
N GLU A 150 7.75 -6.38 9.56
CA GLU A 150 8.25 -7.77 9.61
C GLU A 150 9.21 -8.10 8.46
N GLN A 151 9.34 -7.20 7.49
CA GLN A 151 10.19 -7.43 6.32
C GLN A 151 11.64 -7.08 6.58
N THR A 152 12.52 -7.76 5.86
CA THR A 152 13.98 -7.54 5.90
C THR A 152 14.42 -6.80 4.65
N GLU A 153 15.38 -5.88 4.81
CA GLU A 153 15.95 -5.11 3.70
C GLU A 153 16.55 -6.02 2.63
N GLU A 154 17.22 -7.09 3.03
CA GLU A 154 17.86 -8.05 2.13
C GLU A 154 16.86 -8.71 1.18
N LYS A 155 15.71 -9.16 1.71
CA LYS A 155 14.63 -9.76 0.90
C LYS A 155 14.06 -8.76 -0.10
N LEU A 156 13.76 -7.54 0.34
CA LEU A 156 13.17 -6.50 -0.51
C LEU A 156 14.13 -6.04 -1.61
N LEU A 157 15.43 -6.04 -1.35
CA LEU A 157 16.45 -5.69 -2.34
C LEU A 157 16.60 -6.75 -3.43
N GLN A 158 16.46 -8.03 -3.08
CA GLN A 158 16.56 -9.16 -4.01
C GLN A 158 15.32 -9.35 -4.87
N ASP A 159 14.16 -8.86 -4.42
CA ASP A 159 12.91 -8.98 -5.14
C ASP A 159 12.90 -8.10 -6.39
N LYS A 160 12.63 -8.71 -7.55
CA LYS A 160 12.64 -8.04 -8.86
C LYS A 160 11.37 -7.22 -9.10
N ASN A 161 10.29 -7.51 -8.39
CA ASN A 161 9.05 -6.75 -8.48
C ASN A 161 9.30 -5.30 -8.04
N LEU A 162 8.68 -4.38 -8.76
CA LEU A 162 8.86 -2.94 -8.56
C LEU A 162 8.28 -2.46 -7.22
N PHE A 163 7.16 -3.06 -6.81
CA PHE A 163 6.47 -2.76 -5.58
C PHE A 163 7.31 -3.11 -4.35
N ALA A 164 8.28 -4.04 -4.46
CA ALA A 164 9.25 -4.29 -3.39
C ALA A 164 10.04 -3.03 -2.98
N LEU A 165 10.33 -2.14 -3.93
CA LEU A 165 11.00 -0.87 -3.64
C LEU A 165 10.06 0.12 -2.92
N VAL A 166 8.76 0.08 -3.23
CA VAL A 166 7.72 0.83 -2.50
C VAL A 166 7.64 0.33 -1.05
N ILE A 167 7.64 -0.98 -0.83
CA ILE A 167 7.68 -1.59 0.51
C ILE A 167 8.96 -1.23 1.25
N LEU A 168 10.12 -1.23 0.55
CA LEU A 168 11.38 -0.82 1.15
C LEU A 168 11.35 0.65 1.58
N ALA A 169 10.76 1.53 0.77
CA ALA A 169 10.58 2.93 1.13
C ALA A 169 9.63 3.09 2.35
N GLY A 170 8.56 2.30 2.42
CA GLY A 170 7.70 2.20 3.60
C GLY A 170 8.46 1.74 4.85
N LEU A 171 9.27 0.67 4.73
CA LEU A 171 10.09 0.15 5.82
C LEU A 171 11.10 1.18 6.33
N TYR A 172 11.76 1.89 5.41
CA TYR A 172 12.66 2.98 5.78
C TYR A 172 11.92 4.13 6.43
N SER A 173 10.73 4.51 5.96
CA SER A 173 9.92 5.55 6.61
C SER A 173 9.67 5.20 8.09
N ILE A 174 9.28 3.96 8.38
CA ILE A 174 9.10 3.45 9.75
C ILE A 174 10.41 3.48 10.55
N LYS A 175 11.53 3.02 9.99
CA LYS A 175 12.85 3.05 10.66
C LYS A 175 13.32 4.48 10.94
N CYS A 176 13.04 5.42 10.04
CA CYS A 176 13.43 6.82 10.12
C CYS A 176 12.71 7.60 11.23
N GLU A 177 11.49 7.19 11.60
CA GLU A 177 10.82 7.76 12.76
C GLU A 177 11.60 7.49 14.06
N LYS A 178 12.33 6.36 14.11
CA LYS A 178 13.16 5.96 15.25
C LYS A 178 14.57 6.53 15.17
N ILE A 179 15.15 6.65 13.97
CA ILE A 179 16.53 7.14 13.76
C ILE A 179 16.55 8.21 12.66
N LYS A 180 16.36 9.47 13.06
CA LYS A 180 16.22 10.61 12.13
C LYS A 180 17.46 10.84 11.26
N GLU A 181 18.65 10.60 11.82
CA GLU A 181 19.96 10.81 11.18
C GLU A 181 20.21 9.89 9.97
N GLN A 182 19.41 8.83 9.79
CA GLN A 182 19.55 7.90 8.67
C GLN A 182 18.66 8.25 7.46
N LYS A 183 17.74 9.22 7.61
CA LYS A 183 16.79 9.59 6.55
C LYS A 183 17.48 9.93 5.23
N TYR A 184 18.50 10.78 5.29
CA TYR A 184 19.31 11.16 4.13
C TYR A 184 19.90 9.94 3.41
N LYS A 185 20.54 9.04 4.18
CA LYS A 185 21.19 7.83 3.66
C LYS A 185 20.19 6.87 3.01
N PHE A 186 19.06 6.64 3.66
CA PHE A 186 18.01 5.77 3.13
C PHE A 186 17.38 6.32 1.86
N LYS A 187 17.10 7.62 1.82
CA LYS A 187 16.54 8.27 0.64
C LYS A 187 17.50 8.19 -0.56
N LEU A 188 18.78 8.49 -0.36
CA LEU A 188 19.80 8.30 -1.41
C LEU A 188 19.92 6.85 -1.88
N ASN A 189 19.87 5.88 -0.95
CA ASN A 189 19.93 4.47 -1.31
C ASN A 189 18.76 4.07 -2.22
N LEU A 190 17.53 4.48 -1.88
CA LEU A 190 16.34 4.21 -2.68
C LEU A 190 16.46 4.80 -4.10
N ILE A 191 16.94 6.04 -4.24
CA ILE A 191 17.12 6.65 -5.57
C ILE A 191 18.20 5.92 -6.38
N ARG A 192 19.31 5.52 -5.75
CA ARG A 192 20.36 4.74 -6.43
C ARG A 192 19.81 3.40 -6.91
N LEU A 193 19.04 2.70 -6.08
CA LEU A 193 18.39 1.42 -6.44
C LEU A 193 17.38 1.61 -7.57
N LEU A 194 16.55 2.65 -7.50
CA LEU A 194 15.55 2.97 -8.53
C LEU A 194 16.21 3.14 -9.91
N ARG A 195 17.38 3.81 -9.97
CA ARG A 195 18.14 4.02 -11.21
C ARG A 195 18.84 2.77 -11.74
N GLN A 196 19.25 1.86 -10.86
CA GLN A 196 19.91 0.61 -11.28
C GLN A 196 18.94 -0.35 -11.96
N ARG A 197 17.63 -0.18 -11.73
CA ARG A 197 16.62 -1.05 -12.32
C ARG A 197 16.15 -0.53 -13.68
N LYS A 198 15.97 -1.44 -14.62
CA LYS A 198 15.64 -1.15 -16.03
C LYS A 198 14.14 -0.94 -16.24
N TYR A 199 13.55 0.03 -15.55
CA TYR A 199 12.13 0.37 -15.68
C TYR A 199 11.89 1.52 -16.65
N THR A 200 10.62 1.73 -17.02
CA THR A 200 10.23 2.88 -17.84
C THR A 200 10.41 4.18 -17.05
N ASN A 201 10.70 5.28 -17.75
CA ASN A 201 10.86 6.59 -17.12
C ASN A 201 9.62 7.01 -16.31
N GLU A 202 8.44 6.61 -16.75
CA GLU A 202 7.16 6.86 -16.06
C GLU A 202 7.10 6.15 -14.70
N LYS A 203 7.39 4.85 -14.65
CA LYS A 203 7.41 4.06 -13.40
C LYS A 203 8.50 4.56 -12.44
N ILE A 204 9.65 4.97 -12.98
CA ILE A 204 10.71 5.61 -12.20
C ILE A 204 10.18 6.90 -11.56
N GLN A 205 9.52 7.76 -12.32
CA GLN A 205 9.00 9.03 -11.80
C GLN A 205 7.94 8.82 -10.72
N ILE A 206 7.02 7.87 -10.90
CA ILE A 206 5.98 7.53 -9.92
C ILE A 206 6.59 7.15 -8.57
N ILE A 207 7.58 6.25 -8.58
CA ILE A 207 8.23 5.80 -7.33
C ILE A 207 9.11 6.89 -6.74
N PHE A 208 9.79 7.66 -7.58
CA PHE A 208 10.53 8.82 -7.13
C PHE A 208 9.63 9.77 -6.34
N ASP A 209 8.47 10.12 -6.89
CA ASP A 209 7.50 11.00 -6.23
C ASP A 209 6.99 10.39 -4.91
N PHE A 210 6.73 9.07 -4.87
CA PHE A 210 6.38 8.37 -3.64
C PHE A 210 7.48 8.44 -2.58
N ILE A 211 8.74 8.18 -2.95
CA ILE A 211 9.91 8.26 -2.04
C ILE A 211 10.07 9.68 -1.49
N GLU A 212 9.93 10.69 -2.35
CA GLU A 212 9.99 12.10 -1.96
C GLU A 212 8.92 12.44 -0.91
N GLY A 213 7.70 11.92 -1.09
CA GLY A 213 6.58 12.16 -0.19
C GLY A 213 6.70 11.42 1.14
N ILE A 214 7.08 10.14 1.12
CA ILE A 214 7.03 9.26 2.29
C ILE A 214 8.25 9.40 3.21
N ILE A 215 9.39 9.86 2.67
CA ILE A 215 10.60 10.19 3.44
C ILE A 215 10.91 11.68 3.29
N ARG A 216 10.40 12.48 4.23
CA ARG A 216 10.67 13.91 4.31
C ARG A 216 11.95 14.20 5.08
N LEU A 217 12.87 14.92 4.43
CA LEU A 217 14.13 15.40 5.00
C LEU A 217 13.94 16.78 5.65
N PRO A 218 14.75 17.14 6.65
CA PRO A 218 14.90 18.54 7.06
C PRO A 218 15.43 19.41 5.91
N GLU A 219 15.10 20.70 5.89
CA GLU A 219 15.49 21.63 4.81
C GLU A 219 16.99 21.64 4.51
N THR A 220 17.82 21.51 5.54
CA THR A 220 19.29 21.48 5.43
C THR A 220 19.79 20.26 4.66
N GLU A 221 19.24 19.08 4.94
CA GLU A 221 19.56 17.84 4.25
C GLU A 221 18.94 17.80 2.84
N GLU A 222 17.79 18.42 2.65
CA GLU A 222 17.11 18.43 1.35
C GLU A 222 17.88 19.25 0.30
N LYS A 223 18.55 20.33 0.71
CA LYS A 223 19.43 21.09 -0.18
C LYS A 223 20.63 20.24 -0.64
N LEU A 224 21.31 19.57 0.29
CA LEU A 224 22.43 18.66 -0.01
C LEU A 224 21.99 17.53 -0.94
N TYR A 225 20.82 16.95 -0.67
CA TYR A 225 20.23 15.88 -1.46
C TYR A 225 19.96 16.32 -2.91
N LYS A 226 19.38 17.51 -3.11
CA LYS A 226 19.13 18.06 -4.47
C LYS A 226 20.44 18.28 -5.24
N GLU A 227 21.46 18.83 -4.58
CA GLU A 227 22.78 19.01 -5.20
C GLU A 227 23.42 17.66 -5.60
N GLU A 228 23.29 16.63 -4.76
CA GLU A 228 23.81 15.29 -5.04
C GLU A 228 23.03 14.60 -6.18
N ILE A 229 21.72 14.75 -6.24
CA ILE A 229 20.91 14.23 -7.35
C ILE A 229 21.23 14.95 -8.65
N GLU A 230 21.31 16.28 -8.67
CA GLU A 230 21.62 17.05 -9.88
C GLU A 230 23.02 16.73 -10.44
N LYS A 231 24.02 16.58 -9.56
CA LYS A 231 25.37 16.15 -9.97
C LYS A 231 25.35 14.74 -10.58
N ASN A 232 24.55 13.84 -10.01
CA ASN A 232 24.43 12.46 -10.49
C ASN A 232 23.48 12.32 -11.71
N LEU A 233 22.63 13.30 -12.01
CA LEU A 233 21.73 13.34 -13.18
C LEU A 233 22.43 13.87 -14.44
N LYS A 234 23.45 14.73 -14.30
CA LYS A 234 24.23 15.27 -15.43
C LYS A 234 25.39 14.37 -15.88
N GLY A 235 25.65 13.28 -15.17
CA GLY A 235 26.81 12.39 -15.37
C GLY A 235 26.48 10.98 -15.85
N GLY A 236 25.28 10.73 -16.39
CA GLY A 236 24.85 9.44 -16.93
C GLY A 236 24.33 9.55 -18.35
#